data_AF-A0A8B8HL19-F1
#
_entry.id   AF-A0A8B8HL19-F1
#
_cell.length_a   1.000
_cell.length_b   1.000
_cell.length_c   1.000
_cell.angle_alpha   90.00
_cell.angle_beta   90.00
_cell.angle_gamma   90.00
#
_symmetry.space_group_name_H-M   'P 1'
#
loop_
_entity.id
_entity.type
_entity.pdbx_description
1 polymer ?
#
loop_
_entity_poly.entity_id
_entity_poly.type
_entity_poly.pdbx_seq_one_letter_code
_entity_poly.pdbx_strand_id
1 'polypeptide(L)'
;MVKGALGGGILGGHVAYMKAGIFIGIPFNIFFGLYMTYCLYILVISAQILYRRTRVTSMSYPDVGEAAMACFPNPNVAKYSKIFRYTIDAIICIDLFGACACYQIIIAKSIKQLVENTQRTPIEGLGPVFCIMLTVYYAFHFNPNFEKLVKVTKLYNFFEYVGMSVFSMSCSGVVIPIENNMKDPRKYPQVLMTGMSLIICCTFSVSFFGYVGFLQECESPITVNFPMTLFPKILKGGIAVMIYVTHALNYWVPFNLCFYYIKSRHDQNKILMWELIYRAIFVVMIGIVAIIFPNINALMGFLGTFCLSNMAFIWPNMIYLMTIWQRPGLGKYNWRLWKGIALISIGLFILVCGTVVNFNELLSVFR
;
A
#
# COMPACT_ATOMS: atom_id res chain seq x y z
N MET A 1 -10.86 -8.40 0.67
CA MET A 1 -9.58 -7.94 1.28
C MET A 1 -8.37 -8.38 0.48
N VAL A 2 -8.06 -9.68 0.40
CA VAL A 2 -6.87 -10.21 -0.28
C VAL A 2 -6.75 -9.72 -1.73
N LYS A 3 -7.84 -9.79 -2.52
CA LYS A 3 -7.87 -9.27 -3.90
C LYS A 3 -7.59 -7.77 -4.01
N GLY A 4 -7.92 -6.98 -2.99
CA GLY A 4 -7.66 -5.53 -2.97
C GLY A 4 -6.21 -5.19 -2.61
N ALA A 5 -5.50 -6.10 -1.92
CA ALA A 5 -4.11 -5.92 -1.51
C ALA A 5 -3.10 -6.56 -2.49
N LEU A 6 -3.45 -7.70 -3.10
CA LEU A 6 -2.65 -8.40 -4.13
C LEU A 6 -2.74 -7.72 -5.51
N GLY A 7 -2.64 -6.38 -5.54
CA GLY A 7 -2.57 -5.56 -6.76
C GLY A 7 -1.14 -5.38 -7.25
N GLY A 8 -0.84 -4.25 -7.91
CA GLY A 8 0.49 -3.99 -8.47
C GLY A 8 1.64 -3.90 -7.46
N GLY A 9 1.37 -3.71 -6.16
CA GLY A 9 2.40 -3.64 -5.11
C GLY A 9 3.22 -4.92 -4.96
N ILE A 10 2.62 -6.10 -5.18
CA ILE A 10 3.32 -7.39 -5.11
C ILE A 10 4.38 -7.54 -6.20
N LEU A 11 4.20 -6.86 -7.33
CA LEU A 11 5.06 -6.99 -8.50
C LEU A 11 6.39 -6.26 -8.37
N GLY A 12 6.56 -5.42 -7.34
CA GLY A 12 7.82 -4.72 -7.05
C GLY A 12 8.57 -5.24 -5.83
N GLY A 13 8.02 -6.22 -5.11
CA GLY A 13 8.58 -6.67 -3.83
C GLY A 13 9.94 -7.37 -3.94
N HIS A 14 10.23 -8.03 -5.07
CA HIS A 14 11.50 -8.74 -5.30
C HIS A 14 12.69 -7.80 -5.41
N VAL A 15 12.51 -6.61 -6.01
CA VAL A 15 13.55 -5.57 -6.04
C VAL A 15 13.89 -5.09 -4.63
N ALA A 16 12.92 -5.07 -3.72
CA ALA A 16 13.19 -4.74 -2.32
C ALA A 16 14.21 -5.72 -1.71
N TYR A 17 14.04 -7.02 -1.93
CA TYR A 17 14.97 -8.04 -1.44
C TYR A 17 16.37 -7.91 -2.06
N MET A 18 16.45 -7.52 -3.33
CA MET A 18 17.73 -7.18 -3.97
C MET A 18 18.43 -6.02 -3.26
N LYS A 19 17.67 -4.99 -2.84
CA LYS A 19 18.23 -3.82 -2.17
C LYS A 19 18.66 -4.10 -0.72
N ALA A 20 17.92 -4.87 0.07
CA ALA A 20 18.26 -5.17 1.47
C ALA A 20 19.21 -6.36 1.66
N GLY A 21 19.23 -7.31 0.73
CA GLY A 21 19.83 -8.62 0.94
C GLY A 21 18.96 -9.52 1.82
N ILE A 22 19.25 -10.82 1.81
CA ILE A 22 18.33 -11.84 2.35
C ILE A 22 18.31 -11.88 3.88
N PHE A 23 19.47 -11.72 4.52
CA PHE A 23 19.55 -11.81 5.99
C PHE A 23 18.81 -10.67 6.67
N ILE A 24 18.72 -9.50 6.02
CA ILE A 24 17.94 -8.38 6.52
C ILE A 24 16.50 -8.49 6.00
N GLY A 25 16.31 -8.80 4.71
CA GLY A 25 15.00 -8.81 4.06
C GLY A 25 14.02 -9.80 4.68
N ILE A 26 14.41 -11.05 4.96
CA ILE A 26 13.47 -12.05 5.51
C ILE A 26 12.92 -11.65 6.89
N PRO A 27 13.75 -11.41 7.92
CA PRO A 27 13.23 -11.13 9.26
C PRO A 27 12.46 -9.82 9.32
N PHE A 28 12.92 -8.77 8.62
CA PHE A 28 12.22 -7.50 8.60
C PHE A 28 10.90 -7.56 7.84
N ASN A 29 10.77 -8.39 6.81
CA ASN A 29 9.50 -8.54 6.11
C ASN A 29 8.42 -9.13 7.03
N ILE A 30 8.79 -10.18 7.79
CA ILE A 30 7.89 -10.81 8.76
C ILE A 30 7.55 -9.82 9.88
N PHE A 31 8.55 -9.09 10.39
CA PHE A 31 8.35 -8.06 11.41
C PHE A 31 7.38 -6.98 10.95
N PHE A 32 7.59 -6.37 9.78
CA PHE A 32 6.71 -5.35 9.25
C PHE A 32 5.32 -5.89 8.91
N GLY A 33 5.22 -7.11 8.38
CA GLY A 33 3.94 -7.77 8.14
C GLY A 33 3.12 -7.95 9.42
N LEU A 34 3.73 -8.50 10.48
CA LEU A 34 3.08 -8.66 11.78
C LEU A 34 2.73 -7.31 12.42
N TYR A 35 3.63 -6.33 12.30
CA TYR A 35 3.42 -4.98 12.83
C TYR A 35 2.27 -4.25 12.14
N MET A 36 2.21 -4.30 10.80
CA MET A 36 1.10 -3.80 9.99
C MET A 36 -0.22 -4.47 10.41
N THR A 37 -0.22 -5.79 10.50
CA THR A 37 -1.40 -6.58 10.87
C THR A 37 -1.92 -6.17 12.25
N TYR A 38 -1.02 -6.02 13.23
CA TYR A 38 -1.35 -5.56 14.57
C TYR A 38 -1.96 -4.14 14.56
N CYS A 39 -1.37 -3.21 13.79
CA CYS A 39 -1.86 -1.84 13.71
C CYS A 39 -3.25 -1.75 13.06
N LEU A 40 -3.48 -2.50 11.98
CA LEU A 40 -4.80 -2.56 11.36
C LEU A 40 -5.84 -3.21 12.28
N TYR A 41 -5.45 -4.23 13.05
CA TYR A 41 -6.30 -4.87 14.04
C TYR A 41 -6.75 -3.88 15.12
N ILE A 42 -5.83 -3.10 15.69
CA ILE A 42 -6.20 -2.09 16.70
C ILE A 42 -7.03 -0.95 16.11
N LEU A 43 -6.81 -0.59 14.84
CA LEU A 43 -7.61 0.41 14.13
C LEU A 43 -9.07 -0.04 14.03
N VAL A 44 -9.32 -1.28 13.58
CA VAL A 44 -10.66 -1.86 13.46
C VAL A 44 -11.36 -1.92 14.81
N ILE A 45 -10.66 -2.38 15.86
CA ILE A 45 -11.25 -2.40 17.22
C ILE A 45 -11.62 -0.99 17.68
N SER A 46 -10.76 -0.01 17.41
CA SER A 46 -11.00 1.39 17.76
C SER A 46 -12.23 1.92 17.04
N ALA A 47 -12.38 1.62 15.74
CA ALA A 47 -13.56 1.95 14.95
C ALA A 47 -14.83 1.31 15.53
N GLN A 48 -14.79 0.03 15.89
CA GLN A 48 -15.92 -0.68 16.50
C GLN A 48 -16.38 -0.09 17.84
N ILE A 49 -15.44 0.36 18.67
CA ILE A 49 -15.75 1.07 19.91
C ILE A 49 -16.41 2.42 19.59
N LEU A 50 -15.92 3.10 18.56
CA LEU A 50 -16.35 4.44 18.19
C LEU A 50 -17.74 4.46 17.55
N TYR A 51 -18.09 3.46 16.71
CA TYR A 51 -19.45 3.27 16.18
C TYR A 51 -20.50 3.27 17.30
N ARG A 52 -20.20 2.61 18.42
CA ARG A 52 -21.10 2.56 19.58
C ARG A 52 -21.18 3.88 20.34
N ARG A 53 -20.07 4.63 20.42
CA ARG A 53 -19.99 5.90 21.16
C ARG A 53 -20.69 7.05 20.42
N THR A 54 -20.50 7.14 19.12
CA THR A 54 -21.08 8.21 18.30
C THR A 54 -22.48 7.87 17.76
N ARG A 55 -22.91 6.61 17.89
CA ARG A 55 -24.17 6.08 17.35
C ARG A 55 -24.27 6.21 15.82
N VAL A 56 -23.15 6.06 15.13
CA VAL A 56 -23.08 6.04 13.66
C VAL A 56 -22.83 4.61 13.18
N THR A 57 -23.55 4.17 12.16
CA THR A 57 -23.53 2.78 11.65
C THR A 57 -22.35 2.47 10.74
N SER A 58 -21.74 3.47 10.10
CA SER A 58 -20.55 3.33 9.27
C SER A 58 -19.70 4.60 9.31
N MET A 59 -18.39 4.44 9.24
CA MET A 59 -17.42 5.55 9.19
C MET A 59 -16.36 5.22 8.15
N SER A 60 -15.82 6.22 7.46
CA SER A 60 -14.56 6.08 6.72
C SER A 60 -13.36 6.16 7.68
N TYR A 61 -12.16 5.82 7.21
CA TYR A 61 -10.94 6.00 8.01
C TYR A 61 -10.83 7.44 8.58
N PRO A 62 -10.94 8.52 7.77
CA PRO A 62 -10.92 9.90 8.27
C PRO A 62 -11.98 10.18 9.34
N ASP A 63 -13.20 9.66 9.16
CA ASP A 63 -14.29 9.80 10.15
C ASP A 63 -13.91 9.14 11.48
N VAL A 64 -13.29 7.95 11.45
CA VAL A 64 -12.79 7.26 12.66
C VAL A 64 -11.73 8.11 13.36
N GLY A 65 -10.82 8.72 12.61
CA GLY A 65 -9.82 9.63 13.15
C GLY A 65 -10.43 10.87 13.81
N GLU A 66 -11.38 11.52 13.13
CA GLU A 66 -12.09 12.70 13.65
C GLU A 66 -12.83 12.37 14.94
N ALA A 67 -13.63 11.30 14.92
CA ALA A 67 -14.43 10.91 16.07
C ALA A 67 -13.54 10.45 17.25
N ALA A 68 -12.36 9.87 16.99
CA ALA A 68 -11.44 9.49 18.05
C ALA A 68 -10.89 10.72 18.80
N MET A 69 -10.53 11.79 18.07
CA MET A 69 -10.13 13.06 18.67
C MET A 69 -11.29 13.79 19.33
N ALA A 70 -12.46 13.82 18.68
CA ALA A 70 -13.62 14.54 19.19
C ALA A 70 -14.17 13.93 20.50
N CYS A 71 -14.07 12.61 20.66
CA CYS A 71 -14.44 11.91 21.90
C CYS A 71 -13.33 11.93 22.97
N PHE A 72 -12.17 12.53 22.70
CA PHE A 72 -11.09 12.59 23.67
C PHE A 72 -11.38 13.63 24.77
N PRO A 73 -11.04 13.37 26.05
CA PRO A 73 -11.47 14.23 27.17
C PRO A 73 -10.84 15.60 27.21
N ASN A 74 -9.63 15.73 26.66
CA ASN A 74 -8.91 16.99 26.68
C ASN A 74 -9.46 17.90 25.57
N PRO A 75 -10.14 19.02 25.92
CA PRO A 75 -10.76 19.91 24.93
C PRO A 75 -9.73 20.51 23.96
N ASN A 76 -8.47 20.66 24.38
CA ASN A 76 -7.40 21.17 23.53
C ASN A 76 -7.08 20.23 22.36
N VAL A 77 -7.19 18.92 22.56
CA VAL A 77 -6.96 17.91 21.51
C VAL A 77 -8.20 17.78 20.62
N ALA A 78 -9.39 17.80 21.22
CA ALA A 78 -10.66 17.68 20.49
C ALA A 78 -10.87 18.81 19.46
N LYS A 79 -10.32 20.01 19.71
CA LYS A 79 -10.37 21.14 18.76
C LYS A 79 -9.68 20.84 17.42
N TYR A 80 -8.70 19.94 17.39
CA TYR A 80 -7.95 19.57 16.19
C TYR A 80 -8.57 18.42 15.39
N SER A 81 -9.75 17.91 15.79
CA SER A 81 -10.40 16.75 15.16
C SER A 81 -10.59 16.91 13.63
N LYS A 82 -11.06 18.09 13.19
CA LYS A 82 -11.24 18.38 11.75
C LYS A 82 -9.92 18.46 10.99
N ILE A 83 -8.88 19.04 11.60
CA ILE A 83 -7.55 19.12 10.98
C ILE A 83 -7.01 17.71 10.79
N PHE A 84 -7.20 16.82 11.77
CA PHE A 84 -6.79 15.44 11.66
C PHE A 84 -7.54 14.69 10.55
N ARG A 85 -8.87 14.89 10.45
CA ARG A 85 -9.68 14.37 9.35
C ARG A 85 -9.10 14.77 7.99
N TYR A 86 -8.87 16.06 7.77
CA TYR A 86 -8.33 16.57 6.51
C TYR A 86 -6.91 16.07 6.23
N THR A 87 -6.11 15.87 7.28
CA THR A 87 -4.78 15.27 7.14
C THR A 87 -4.89 13.82 6.67
N ILE A 88 -5.80 13.03 7.25
CA ILE A 88 -6.06 11.65 6.81
C ILE A 88 -6.52 11.61 5.35
N ASP A 89 -7.52 12.42 5.00
CA ASP A 89 -8.00 12.55 3.62
C ASP A 89 -6.87 12.90 2.64
N ALA A 90 -6.03 13.88 3.00
CA ALA A 90 -4.93 14.33 2.15
C ALA A 90 -3.90 13.22 1.90
N ILE A 91 -3.47 12.50 2.93
CA ILE A 91 -2.49 11.41 2.73
C ILE A 91 -3.14 10.25 1.97
N ILE A 92 -4.42 9.92 2.20
CA ILE A 92 -5.14 8.90 1.42
C ILE A 92 -5.16 9.27 -0.06
N CYS A 93 -5.43 10.54 -0.38
CA CYS A 93 -5.37 11.03 -1.76
C CYS A 93 -3.95 10.90 -2.34
N ILE A 94 -2.91 11.31 -1.62
CA ILE A 94 -1.51 11.23 -2.08
C ILE A 94 -1.12 9.77 -2.34
N ASP A 95 -1.49 8.85 -1.44
CA ASP A 95 -1.22 7.41 -1.57
C ASP A 95 -1.90 6.82 -2.81
N LEU A 96 -3.20 7.07 -2.97
CA LEU A 96 -3.98 6.49 -4.07
C LEU A 96 -3.61 7.09 -5.42
N PHE A 97 -3.39 8.41 -5.52
CA PHE A 97 -2.91 9.02 -6.77
C PHE A 97 -1.47 8.59 -7.09
N GLY A 98 -0.60 8.47 -6.09
CA GLY A 98 0.75 7.94 -6.25
C GLY A 98 0.74 6.48 -6.75
N ALA A 99 -0.11 5.63 -6.18
CA ALA A 99 -0.30 4.27 -6.64
C ALA A 99 -0.82 4.21 -8.09
N CYS A 100 -1.69 5.14 -8.47
CA CYS A 100 -2.14 5.27 -9.87
C CYS A 100 -0.97 5.62 -10.81
N ALA A 101 -0.08 6.52 -10.41
CA ALA A 101 1.13 6.82 -11.19
C ALA A 101 2.03 5.58 -11.35
N CYS A 102 2.27 4.83 -10.27
CA CYS A 102 2.99 3.55 -10.33
C CYS A 102 2.34 2.57 -11.32
N TYR A 103 1.01 2.44 -11.32
CA TYR A 103 0.30 1.57 -12.25
C TYR A 103 0.42 2.01 -13.70
N GLN A 104 0.37 3.32 -13.98
CA GLN A 104 0.61 3.83 -15.34
C GLN A 104 2.01 3.46 -15.83
N ILE A 105 3.04 3.57 -14.98
CA ILE A 105 4.41 3.15 -15.32
C ILE A 105 4.46 1.63 -15.59
N ILE A 106 3.82 0.80 -14.75
CA ILE A 106 3.77 -0.66 -14.95
C ILE A 106 3.09 -1.02 -16.27
N ILE A 107 1.95 -0.39 -16.56
CA ILE A 107 1.18 -0.63 -17.78
C ILE A 107 2.02 -0.22 -18.99
N ALA A 108 2.65 0.95 -18.98
CA ALA A 108 3.51 1.43 -20.05
C ALA A 108 4.68 0.47 -20.35
N LYS A 109 5.39 0.01 -19.32
CA LYS A 109 6.46 -1.00 -19.47
C LYS A 109 5.94 -2.32 -20.05
N SER A 110 4.78 -2.77 -19.58
CA SER A 110 4.16 -4.01 -20.04
C SER A 110 3.72 -3.93 -21.51
N ILE A 111 3.13 -2.81 -21.93
CA ILE A 111 2.72 -2.55 -23.32
C ILE A 111 3.95 -2.47 -24.23
N LYS A 112 4.99 -1.71 -23.85
CA LYS A 112 6.22 -1.58 -24.65
C LYS A 112 6.79 -2.95 -25.01
N GLN A 113 6.94 -3.82 -24.03
CA GLN A 113 7.47 -5.17 -24.23
C GLN A 113 6.50 -6.13 -24.95
N LEU A 114 5.20 -5.84 -24.98
CA LEU A 114 4.22 -6.63 -25.74
C LEU A 114 4.18 -6.21 -27.22
N VAL A 115 4.32 -4.90 -27.50
CA VAL A 115 4.32 -4.32 -28.86
C VAL A 115 5.59 -4.66 -29.62
N GLU A 116 6.75 -4.71 -28.94
CA GLU A 116 8.04 -5.12 -29.54
C GLU A 116 8.11 -6.62 -29.92
N ASN A 117 6.99 -7.35 -29.79
CA ASN A 117 6.65 -8.59 -30.49
C ASN A 117 7.21 -9.90 -29.93
N THR A 118 6.31 -10.85 -29.62
CA THR A 118 6.28 -12.19 -30.27
C THR A 118 4.97 -12.92 -29.87
N GLN A 119 4.08 -13.10 -30.85
CA GLN A 119 2.91 -14.03 -31.01
C GLN A 119 1.97 -14.42 -29.85
N ARG A 120 0.67 -14.50 -30.23
CA ARG A 120 -0.56 -14.37 -29.42
C ARG A 120 -1.37 -15.67 -29.33
N THR A 121 -2.03 -15.90 -28.19
CA THR A 121 -3.42 -16.42 -28.06
C THR A 121 -4.05 -15.91 -26.75
N PRO A 122 -5.39 -15.81 -26.64
CA PRO A 122 -6.07 -15.32 -25.44
C PRO A 122 -6.41 -16.48 -24.49
N ILE A 123 -6.10 -16.33 -23.19
CA ILE A 123 -6.74 -17.11 -22.13
C ILE A 123 -7.00 -16.17 -20.96
N GLU A 124 -8.26 -16.14 -20.51
CA GLU A 124 -8.73 -15.36 -19.38
C GLU A 124 -8.64 -16.17 -18.07
N GLY A 125 -8.18 -15.52 -16.99
CA GLY A 125 -8.44 -15.97 -15.62
C GLY A 125 -7.23 -16.31 -14.76
N LEU A 126 -7.21 -15.78 -13.53
CA LEU A 126 -6.29 -16.07 -12.40
C LEU A 126 -4.84 -15.53 -12.44
N GLY A 127 -4.64 -14.31 -12.94
CA GLY A 127 -3.32 -13.64 -13.04
C GLY A 127 -2.38 -13.71 -11.80
N PRO A 128 -2.80 -13.37 -10.56
CA PRO A 128 -1.87 -13.30 -9.42
C PRO A 128 -1.34 -14.66 -8.95
N VAL A 129 -2.17 -15.69 -8.97
CA VAL A 129 -1.79 -17.04 -8.49
C VAL A 129 -0.80 -17.69 -9.46
N PHE A 130 -1.05 -17.58 -10.77
CA PHE A 130 -0.10 -18.03 -11.78
C PHE A 130 1.20 -17.24 -11.75
N CYS A 131 1.16 -15.94 -11.42
CA CYS A 131 2.38 -15.15 -11.20
C CYS A 131 3.23 -15.72 -10.06
N ILE A 132 2.61 -16.07 -8.93
CA ILE A 132 3.30 -16.70 -7.80
C ILE A 132 3.91 -18.04 -8.24
N MET A 133 3.12 -18.91 -8.88
CA MET A 133 3.60 -20.23 -9.32
C MET A 133 4.76 -20.14 -10.31
N LEU A 134 4.69 -19.22 -11.28
CA LEU A 134 5.79 -19.00 -12.23
C LEU A 134 7.02 -18.42 -11.58
N THR A 135 6.85 -17.49 -10.64
CA THR A 135 7.98 -16.93 -9.90
C THR A 135 8.74 -18.02 -9.16
N VAL A 136 8.02 -18.91 -8.48
CA VAL A 136 8.61 -20.07 -7.81
C VAL A 136 9.27 -21.02 -8.82
N TYR A 137 8.59 -21.34 -9.93
CA TYR A 137 9.14 -22.21 -10.98
C TYR A 137 10.46 -21.67 -11.55
N TYR A 138 10.49 -20.39 -11.96
CA TYR A 138 11.68 -19.76 -12.52
C TYR A 138 12.79 -19.59 -11.49
N ALA A 139 12.46 -19.40 -10.21
CA ALA A 139 13.46 -19.37 -9.14
C ALA A 139 14.26 -20.66 -9.08
N PHE A 140 13.58 -21.81 -9.07
CA PHE A 140 14.24 -23.12 -9.04
C PHE A 140 14.88 -23.49 -10.38
N HIS A 141 14.35 -23.01 -11.51
CA HIS A 141 14.93 -23.29 -12.82
C HIS A 141 16.23 -22.52 -13.09
N PHE A 142 16.29 -21.22 -12.75
CA PHE A 142 17.46 -20.38 -13.01
C PHE A 142 18.52 -20.47 -11.92
N ASN A 143 18.13 -20.66 -10.66
CA ASN A 143 19.08 -20.70 -9.55
C ASN A 143 18.74 -21.82 -8.53
N PRO A 144 18.85 -23.09 -8.92
CA PRO A 144 18.51 -24.22 -8.04
C PRO A 144 19.39 -24.31 -6.78
N ASN A 145 20.64 -23.82 -6.84
CA ASN A 145 21.60 -23.89 -5.74
C ASN A 145 21.58 -22.66 -4.82
N PHE A 146 20.72 -21.65 -5.08
CA PHE A 146 20.63 -20.43 -4.29
C PHE A 146 21.99 -19.72 -4.13
N GLU A 147 22.83 -19.77 -5.16
CA GLU A 147 24.15 -19.15 -5.15
C GLU A 147 24.07 -17.67 -5.57
N LYS A 148 25.10 -16.88 -5.22
CA LYS A 148 25.24 -15.45 -5.56
C LYS A 148 24.19 -14.50 -4.96
N LEU A 149 23.48 -14.94 -3.92
CA LEU A 149 22.54 -14.09 -3.19
C LEU A 149 23.29 -13.03 -2.39
N VAL A 150 22.84 -11.78 -2.48
CA VAL A 150 23.38 -10.69 -1.68
C VAL A 150 22.95 -10.92 -0.23
N LYS A 151 23.93 -11.16 0.64
CA LYS A 151 23.70 -11.53 2.03
C LYS A 151 23.28 -10.32 2.86
N VAL A 152 24.04 -9.23 2.78
CA VAL A 152 23.85 -7.99 3.55
C VAL A 152 24.22 -6.80 2.67
N THR A 153 23.44 -5.71 2.73
CA THR A 153 23.72 -4.46 2.01
C THR A 153 23.88 -3.26 2.96
N LYS A 154 24.03 -2.07 2.38
CA LYS A 154 24.17 -0.79 3.09
C LYS A 154 22.87 -0.41 3.79
N LEU A 155 22.99 0.31 4.92
CA LEU A 155 21.85 0.84 5.67
C LEU A 155 20.95 1.76 4.82
N TYR A 156 21.51 2.47 3.84
CA TYR A 156 20.74 3.29 2.90
C TYR A 156 19.71 2.45 2.12
N ASN A 157 20.14 1.33 1.54
CA ASN A 157 19.28 0.44 0.76
C ASN A 157 18.23 -0.27 1.62
N PHE A 158 18.50 -0.43 2.92
CA PHE A 158 17.51 -0.95 3.87
C PHE A 158 16.28 -0.04 3.95
N PHE A 159 16.43 1.27 4.01
CA PHE A 159 15.29 2.20 4.08
C PHE A 159 14.47 2.24 2.78
N GLU A 160 15.10 2.03 1.63
CA GLU A 160 14.38 1.83 0.36
C GLU A 160 13.58 0.53 0.37
N TYR A 161 14.18 -0.54 0.89
CA TYR A 161 13.51 -1.81 1.11
C TYR A 161 12.28 -1.66 2.01
N VAL A 162 12.40 -0.99 3.16
CA VAL A 162 11.27 -0.81 4.10
C VAL A 162 10.07 -0.18 3.38
N GLY A 163 10.29 0.85 2.58
CA GLY A 163 9.22 1.49 1.81
C GLY A 163 8.55 0.56 0.81
N MET A 164 9.34 -0.09 -0.04
CA MET A 164 8.80 -1.00 -1.05
C MET A 164 8.07 -2.20 -0.43
N SER A 165 8.59 -2.74 0.68
CA SER A 165 7.96 -3.84 1.40
C SER A 165 6.65 -3.42 2.07
N VAL A 166 6.63 -2.28 2.77
CA VAL A 166 5.40 -1.76 3.39
C VAL A 166 4.35 -1.43 2.33
N PHE A 167 4.76 -0.87 1.19
CA PHE A 167 3.86 -0.61 0.06
C PHE A 167 3.27 -1.90 -0.51
N SER A 168 4.10 -2.94 -0.72
CA SER A 168 3.64 -4.21 -1.30
C SER A 168 2.67 -4.99 -0.41
N MET A 169 2.75 -4.80 0.92
CA MET A 169 1.87 -5.45 1.91
C MET A 169 0.68 -4.58 2.34
N SER A 170 0.49 -3.41 1.75
CA SER A 170 -0.48 -2.43 2.23
C SER A 170 -1.94 -2.78 1.90
N CYS A 171 -2.83 -2.49 2.85
CA CYS A 171 -4.27 -2.48 2.61
C CYS A 171 -5.02 -1.46 3.50
N SER A 172 -4.30 -0.53 4.14
CA SER A 172 -4.84 0.37 5.17
C SER A 172 -6.04 1.18 4.69
N GLY A 173 -6.02 1.66 3.44
CA GLY A 173 -7.11 2.46 2.86
C GLY A 173 -8.41 1.68 2.61
N VAL A 174 -8.37 0.35 2.54
CA VAL A 174 -9.55 -0.49 2.24
C VAL A 174 -10.11 -1.22 3.46
N VAL A 175 -9.40 -1.21 4.59
CA VAL A 175 -9.79 -1.96 5.80
C VAL A 175 -11.16 -1.55 6.31
N ILE A 176 -11.37 -0.25 6.55
CA ILE A 176 -12.62 0.27 7.09
C ILE A 176 -13.80 0.13 6.11
N PRO A 177 -13.66 0.48 4.81
CA PRO A 177 -14.73 0.22 3.83
C PRO A 177 -15.12 -1.25 3.72
N ILE A 178 -14.16 -2.18 3.83
CA ILE A 178 -14.46 -3.62 3.82
C ILE A 178 -15.27 -4.01 5.05
N GLU A 179 -14.88 -3.54 6.24
CA GLU A 179 -15.63 -3.76 7.47
C GLU A 179 -17.09 -3.30 7.35
N ASN A 180 -17.30 -2.08 6.84
CA ASN A 180 -18.63 -1.47 6.70
C ASN A 180 -19.55 -2.26 5.76
N ASN A 181 -19.00 -3.00 4.81
CA ASN A 181 -19.75 -3.78 3.83
C ASN A 181 -19.89 -5.28 4.23
N MET A 182 -19.39 -5.68 5.40
CA MET A 182 -19.57 -7.05 5.89
C MET A 182 -20.96 -7.26 6.49
N LYS A 183 -21.53 -8.45 6.24
CA LYS A 183 -22.78 -8.88 6.87
C LYS A 183 -22.70 -8.88 8.42
N ASP A 184 -21.54 -9.22 8.96
CA ASP A 184 -21.27 -9.16 10.40
C ASP A 184 -19.90 -8.49 10.66
N PRO A 185 -19.88 -7.16 10.85
CA PRO A 185 -18.65 -6.40 11.07
C PRO A 185 -17.86 -6.83 12.32
N ARG A 186 -18.53 -7.41 13.34
CA ARG A 186 -17.87 -7.82 14.60
C ARG A 186 -16.84 -8.94 14.38
N LYS A 187 -17.02 -9.75 13.34
CA LYS A 187 -16.10 -10.83 12.96
C LYS A 187 -14.94 -10.34 12.09
N TYR A 188 -14.95 -9.07 11.65
CA TYR A 188 -13.93 -8.55 10.77
C TYR A 188 -12.49 -8.66 11.32
N PRO A 189 -12.21 -8.46 12.62
CA PRO A 189 -10.86 -8.63 13.14
C PRO A 189 -10.27 -10.03 12.87
N GLN A 190 -11.07 -11.09 12.91
CA GLN A 190 -10.61 -12.45 12.58
C GLN A 190 -10.33 -12.60 11.08
N VAL A 191 -11.21 -12.07 10.24
CA VAL A 191 -11.05 -12.04 8.78
C VAL A 191 -9.81 -11.23 8.38
N LEU A 192 -9.55 -10.13 9.08
CA LEU A 192 -8.38 -9.28 8.90
C LEU A 192 -7.09 -10.06 9.21
N MET A 193 -7.03 -10.74 10.37
CA MET A 193 -5.85 -11.56 10.72
C MET A 193 -5.57 -12.64 9.67
N THR A 194 -6.60 -13.40 9.26
CA THR A 194 -6.44 -14.46 8.25
C THR A 194 -6.01 -13.90 6.90
N GLY A 195 -6.65 -12.83 6.42
CA GLY A 195 -6.31 -12.30 5.11
C GLY A 195 -5.00 -11.52 5.09
N MET A 196 -4.59 -10.87 6.18
CA MET A 196 -3.26 -10.25 6.29
C MET A 196 -2.16 -11.31 6.29
N SER A 197 -2.33 -12.40 7.04
CA SER A 197 -1.40 -13.54 6.98
C SER A 197 -1.27 -14.08 5.55
N LEU A 198 -2.38 -14.21 4.81
CA LEU A 198 -2.34 -14.64 3.42
C LEU A 198 -1.61 -13.63 2.51
N ILE A 199 -1.85 -12.33 2.69
CA ILE A 199 -1.15 -11.26 1.94
C ILE A 199 0.35 -11.33 2.22
N ILE A 200 0.76 -11.45 3.48
CA ILE A 200 2.18 -11.54 3.86
C ILE A 200 2.83 -12.77 3.25
N CYS A 201 2.18 -13.93 3.30
CA CYS A 201 2.69 -15.15 2.69
C CYS A 201 2.82 -15.02 1.16
N CYS A 202 1.79 -14.52 0.47
CA CYS A 202 1.83 -14.35 -0.98
C CYS A 202 2.91 -13.34 -1.42
N THR A 203 2.97 -12.20 -0.75
CA THR A 203 3.97 -11.15 -1.05
C THR A 203 5.39 -11.61 -0.74
N PHE A 204 5.60 -12.32 0.39
CA PHE A 204 6.86 -12.96 0.70
C PHE A 204 7.29 -13.93 -0.40
N SER A 205 6.40 -14.82 -0.85
CA SER A 205 6.71 -15.79 -1.90
C SER A 205 7.15 -15.12 -3.20
N VAL A 206 6.39 -14.14 -3.70
CA VAL A 206 6.79 -13.43 -4.93
C VAL A 206 8.11 -12.67 -4.74
N SER A 207 8.28 -12.00 -3.61
CA SER A 207 9.44 -11.16 -3.36
C SER A 207 10.73 -11.97 -3.18
N PHE A 208 10.67 -13.04 -2.37
CA PHE A 208 11.82 -13.88 -2.10
C PHE A 208 12.20 -14.72 -3.32
N PHE A 209 11.26 -15.49 -3.90
CA PHE A 209 11.58 -16.34 -5.05
C PHE A 209 11.87 -15.51 -6.30
N GLY A 210 11.22 -14.35 -6.46
CA GLY A 210 11.54 -13.43 -7.54
C GLY A 210 12.97 -12.93 -7.47
N TYR A 211 13.46 -12.62 -6.26
CA TYR A 211 14.84 -12.23 -6.07
C TYR A 211 15.82 -13.40 -6.29
N VAL A 212 15.49 -14.59 -5.78
CA VAL A 212 16.35 -15.78 -5.97
C VAL A 212 16.54 -16.13 -7.44
N GLY A 213 15.48 -16.05 -8.24
CA GLY A 213 15.52 -16.43 -9.65
C GLY A 213 16.30 -15.46 -10.53
N PHE A 214 16.18 -14.16 -10.31
CA PHE A 214 16.75 -13.13 -11.19
C PHE A 214 17.95 -12.38 -10.59
N LEU A 215 18.26 -12.60 -9.32
CA LEU A 215 19.44 -12.08 -8.63
C LEU A 215 19.57 -10.54 -8.80
N GLN A 216 20.68 -10.06 -9.38
CA GLN A 216 20.96 -8.62 -9.53
C GLN A 216 20.30 -7.98 -10.75
N GLU A 217 19.70 -8.78 -11.65
CA GLU A 217 19.02 -8.30 -12.86
C GLU A 217 17.49 -8.14 -12.64
N CYS A 218 17.05 -8.06 -11.38
CA CYS A 218 15.65 -7.89 -11.02
C CYS A 218 15.13 -6.50 -11.40
N GLU A 219 14.25 -6.40 -12.41
CA GLU A 219 13.48 -5.19 -12.68
C GLU A 219 12.02 -5.27 -12.19
N SER A 220 11.43 -4.13 -11.86
CA SER A 220 10.01 -3.99 -11.53
C SER A 220 9.21 -3.49 -12.74
N PRO A 221 8.03 -4.10 -13.03
CA PRO A 221 7.40 -5.24 -12.33
C PRO A 221 8.09 -6.58 -12.61
N ILE A 222 7.95 -7.58 -11.73
CA ILE A 222 8.56 -8.91 -11.86
C ILE A 222 8.28 -9.61 -13.20
N THR A 223 7.14 -9.29 -13.82
CA THR A 223 6.71 -9.83 -15.12
C THR A 223 7.62 -9.43 -16.28
N VAL A 224 8.46 -8.40 -16.10
CA VAL A 224 9.49 -7.99 -17.07
C VAL A 224 10.62 -9.01 -17.15
N ASN A 225 10.94 -9.68 -16.05
CA ASN A 225 12.12 -10.56 -15.97
C ASN A 225 11.86 -11.97 -16.52
N PHE A 226 10.60 -12.37 -16.70
CA PHE A 226 10.29 -13.70 -17.24
C PHE A 226 10.72 -13.83 -18.71
N PRO A 227 11.28 -14.99 -19.12
CA PRO A 227 11.63 -15.23 -20.51
C PRO A 227 10.36 -15.17 -21.38
N MET A 228 10.50 -14.61 -22.59
CA MET A 228 9.38 -14.38 -23.51
C MET A 228 8.94 -15.67 -24.25
N THR A 229 8.64 -16.73 -23.50
CA THR A 229 7.97 -17.94 -24.01
C THR A 229 6.44 -17.71 -24.04
N LEU A 230 5.68 -18.63 -24.66
CA LEU A 230 4.23 -18.44 -24.90
C LEU A 230 3.45 -18.17 -23.60
N PHE A 231 3.75 -18.90 -22.53
CA PHE A 231 2.99 -18.82 -21.28
C PHE A 231 3.22 -17.52 -20.47
N PRO A 232 4.47 -17.06 -20.21
CA PRO A 232 4.73 -15.76 -19.58
C PRO A 232 4.20 -14.56 -20.36
N LYS A 233 4.15 -14.63 -21.70
CA LYS A 233 3.54 -13.58 -22.52
C LYS A 233 2.04 -13.42 -22.27
N ILE A 234 1.31 -14.54 -22.21
CA ILE A 234 -0.12 -14.55 -21.89
C ILE A 234 -0.33 -14.00 -20.48
N LEU A 235 0.45 -14.49 -19.51
CA LEU A 235 0.37 -14.01 -18.13
C LEU A 235 0.60 -12.49 -18.04
N LYS A 236 1.60 -11.97 -18.74
CA LYS A 236 1.94 -10.55 -18.77
C LYS A 236 0.82 -9.70 -19.36
N GLY A 237 0.21 -10.15 -20.46
CA GLY A 237 -0.99 -9.51 -21.03
C GLY A 237 -2.15 -9.51 -20.03
N GLY A 238 -2.44 -10.63 -19.39
CA GLY A 238 -3.48 -10.76 -18.38
C GLY A 238 -3.25 -9.88 -17.15
N ILE A 239 -2.00 -9.78 -16.67
CA ILE A 239 -1.63 -8.90 -15.55
C ILE A 239 -1.74 -7.43 -15.96
N ALA A 240 -1.35 -7.05 -17.18
CA ALA A 240 -1.52 -5.67 -17.66
C ALA A 240 -3.00 -5.26 -17.69
N VAL A 241 -3.89 -6.14 -18.17
CA VAL A 241 -5.35 -5.91 -18.14
C VAL A 241 -5.86 -5.83 -16.70
N MET A 242 -5.40 -6.73 -15.81
CA MET A 242 -5.76 -6.70 -14.39
C MET A 242 -5.36 -5.36 -13.75
N ILE A 243 -4.12 -4.91 -13.95
CA ILE A 243 -3.61 -3.64 -13.39
C ILE A 243 -4.38 -2.46 -13.96
N TYR A 244 -4.76 -2.48 -15.24
CA TYR A 244 -5.62 -1.45 -15.82
C TYR A 244 -6.97 -1.35 -15.11
N VAL A 245 -7.63 -2.48 -14.84
CA VAL A 245 -8.88 -2.50 -14.06
C VAL A 245 -8.65 -2.04 -12.61
N THR A 246 -7.56 -2.47 -11.97
CA THR A 246 -7.19 -2.02 -10.63
C THR A 246 -6.90 -0.52 -10.59
N HIS A 247 -6.27 0.04 -11.62
CA HIS A 247 -6.05 1.48 -11.76
C HIS A 247 -7.37 2.24 -11.81
N ALA A 248 -8.35 1.78 -12.59
CA ALA A 248 -9.66 2.42 -12.64
C ALA A 248 -10.36 2.43 -11.26
N LEU A 249 -10.28 1.33 -10.52
CA LEU A 249 -10.84 1.22 -9.16
C LEU A 249 -10.12 2.12 -8.15
N ASN A 250 -8.78 2.10 -8.14
CA ASN A 250 -7.99 2.91 -7.23
C ASN A 250 -8.06 4.41 -7.55
N TYR A 251 -8.31 4.79 -8.80
CA TYR A 251 -8.52 6.18 -9.21
C TYR A 251 -9.88 6.72 -8.79
N TRP A 252 -10.92 5.88 -8.81
CA TRP A 252 -12.29 6.29 -8.49
C TRP A 252 -12.44 6.81 -7.05
N VAL A 253 -11.78 6.16 -6.09
CA VAL A 253 -11.84 6.51 -4.66
C VAL A 253 -11.32 7.93 -4.35
N PRO A 254 -10.05 8.29 -4.67
CA PRO A 254 -9.52 9.62 -4.38
C PRO A 254 -10.16 10.68 -5.27
N PHE A 255 -10.55 10.35 -6.51
CA PHE A 255 -11.27 11.29 -7.37
C PHE A 255 -12.60 11.71 -6.72
N ASN A 256 -13.41 10.76 -6.25
CA ASN A 256 -14.67 11.09 -5.58
C ASN A 256 -14.46 11.86 -4.29
N LEU A 257 -13.38 11.57 -3.54
CA LEU A 257 -13.04 12.30 -2.34
C LEU A 257 -12.70 13.77 -2.66
N CYS A 258 -11.82 14.01 -3.64
CA CYS A 258 -11.51 15.37 -4.10
C CYS A 258 -12.75 16.07 -4.67
N PHE A 259 -13.52 15.37 -5.51
CA PHE A 259 -14.72 15.91 -6.14
C PHE A 259 -15.82 16.22 -5.12
N TYR A 260 -15.92 15.47 -4.01
CA TYR A 260 -16.84 15.77 -2.92
C TYR A 260 -16.58 17.16 -2.30
N TYR A 261 -15.31 17.56 -2.17
CA TYR A 261 -14.95 18.89 -1.69
C TYR A 261 -15.12 19.97 -2.78
N ILE A 262 -14.77 19.66 -4.02
CA ILE A 262 -14.79 20.61 -5.15
C ILE A 262 -16.22 20.91 -5.64
N LYS A 263 -17.13 19.94 -5.63
CA LYS A 263 -18.50 20.08 -6.16
C LYS A 263 -19.31 21.18 -5.48
N SER A 264 -18.97 21.51 -4.24
CA SER A 264 -19.63 22.57 -3.46
C SER A 264 -19.44 23.97 -4.05
N ARG A 265 -18.44 24.14 -4.94
CA ARG A 265 -18.08 25.42 -5.56
C ARG A 265 -18.67 25.65 -6.94
N HIS A 266 -19.38 24.66 -7.50
CA HIS A 266 -19.84 24.68 -8.89
C HIS A 266 -21.36 24.54 -9.01
N ASP A 267 -21.89 25.07 -10.12
CA ASP A 267 -23.32 25.03 -10.43
C ASP A 267 -23.86 23.61 -10.50
N GLN A 268 -24.94 23.36 -9.77
CA GLN A 268 -25.56 22.04 -9.68
C GLN A 268 -26.10 21.54 -11.04
N ASN A 269 -26.46 22.46 -11.94
CA ASN A 269 -27.01 22.14 -13.26
C ASN A 269 -25.97 21.58 -14.24
N LYS A 270 -24.67 21.74 -13.97
CA LYS A 270 -23.57 21.31 -14.86
C LYS A 270 -22.57 20.36 -14.17
N ILE A 271 -22.97 19.70 -13.07
CA ILE A 271 -22.08 18.84 -12.28
C ILE A 271 -21.40 17.77 -13.12
N LEU A 272 -22.13 17.11 -14.03
CA LEU A 272 -21.59 16.07 -14.91
C LEU A 272 -20.45 16.59 -15.81
N MET A 273 -20.60 17.81 -16.34
CA MET A 273 -19.57 18.44 -17.17
C MET A 273 -18.32 18.74 -16.34
N TRP A 274 -18.50 19.32 -15.15
CA TRP A 274 -17.39 19.57 -14.23
C TRP A 274 -16.70 18.29 -13.77
N GLU A 275 -17.47 17.24 -13.49
CA GLU A 275 -16.95 15.92 -13.13
C GLU A 275 -16.01 15.37 -14.22
N LEU A 276 -16.42 15.41 -15.49
CA LEU A 276 -15.60 14.97 -16.62
C LEU A 276 -14.33 15.81 -16.78
N ILE A 277 -14.43 17.14 -16.65
CA ILE A 277 -13.29 18.06 -16.74
C ILE A 277 -12.27 17.75 -15.64
N TYR A 278 -12.72 17.64 -14.38
CA TYR A 278 -11.81 17.30 -13.29
C TYR A 278 -11.23 15.91 -13.47
N ARG A 279 -12.00 14.92 -13.95
CA ARG A 279 -11.44 13.59 -14.24
C ARG A 279 -10.29 13.67 -15.25
N ALA A 280 -10.46 14.42 -16.33
CA ALA A 280 -9.41 14.60 -17.32
C ALA A 280 -8.17 15.29 -16.71
N ILE A 281 -8.36 16.36 -15.95
CA ILE A 281 -7.27 17.10 -15.28
C ILE A 281 -6.48 16.18 -14.35
N PHE A 282 -7.14 15.45 -13.46
CA PHE A 282 -6.46 14.58 -12.49
C PHE A 282 -5.70 13.44 -13.20
N VAL A 283 -6.27 12.80 -14.23
CA VAL A 283 -5.57 11.76 -14.99
C VAL A 283 -4.32 12.32 -15.69
N VAL A 284 -4.41 13.49 -16.31
CA VAL A 284 -3.26 14.15 -16.96
C VAL A 284 -2.18 14.50 -15.94
N MET A 285 -2.56 15.05 -14.77
CA MET A 285 -1.62 15.36 -13.70
C MET A 285 -0.87 14.12 -13.19
N ILE A 286 -1.58 13.00 -13.00
CA ILE A 286 -0.97 11.71 -12.62
C ILE A 286 -0.01 11.23 -13.71
N GLY A 287 -0.39 11.38 -14.98
CA GLY A 287 0.48 11.05 -16.13
C GLY A 287 1.76 11.89 -16.18
N ILE A 288 1.66 13.19 -15.90
CA ILE A 288 2.83 14.07 -15.79
C ILE A 288 3.76 13.61 -14.67
N VAL A 289 3.22 13.27 -13.50
CA VAL A 289 4.02 12.73 -12.37
C VAL A 289 4.71 11.43 -12.77
N ALA A 290 4.04 10.53 -13.49
CA ALA A 290 4.61 9.28 -13.98
C ALA A 290 5.75 9.50 -15.01
N ILE A 291 5.68 10.55 -15.82
CA ILE A 291 6.74 10.94 -16.77
C ILE A 291 7.94 11.57 -16.04
N ILE A 292 7.67 12.43 -15.05
CA ILE A 292 8.70 13.12 -14.25
C ILE A 292 9.48 12.12 -13.39
N PHE A 293 8.80 11.16 -12.75
CA PHE A 293 9.41 10.17 -11.87
C PHE A 293 9.28 8.73 -12.44
N PRO A 294 10.07 8.37 -13.46
CA PRO A 294 9.97 7.07 -14.12
C PRO A 294 10.48 5.91 -13.25
N ASN A 295 11.27 6.20 -12.21
CA ASN A 295 11.78 5.20 -11.28
C ASN A 295 10.67 4.71 -10.33
N ILE A 296 9.95 3.68 -10.78
CA ILE A 296 8.85 3.07 -10.03
C ILE A 296 9.26 2.59 -8.63
N ASN A 297 10.50 2.10 -8.46
CA ASN A 297 10.96 1.55 -7.19
C ASN A 297 11.08 2.65 -6.13
N ALA A 298 11.66 3.79 -6.51
CA ALA A 298 11.76 4.97 -5.65
C ALA A 298 10.38 5.54 -5.32
N LEU A 299 9.46 5.58 -6.29
CA LEU A 299 8.09 6.05 -6.08
C LEU A 299 7.31 5.14 -5.12
N MET A 300 7.37 3.81 -5.29
CA MET A 300 6.76 2.86 -4.36
C MET A 300 7.38 2.95 -2.96
N GLY A 301 8.70 3.11 -2.86
CA GLY A 301 9.39 3.29 -1.60
C GLY A 301 9.00 4.58 -0.88
N PHE A 302 8.85 5.69 -1.61
CA PHE A 302 8.37 6.96 -1.08
C PHE A 302 6.93 6.84 -0.57
N LEU A 303 6.00 6.28 -1.36
CA LEU A 303 4.61 6.10 -0.92
C LEU A 303 4.52 5.18 0.31
N GLY A 304 5.33 4.12 0.34
CA GLY A 304 5.46 3.22 1.49
C GLY A 304 5.94 3.89 2.76
N THR A 305 6.97 4.73 2.67
CA THR A 305 7.56 5.38 3.85
C THR A 305 6.83 6.64 4.27
N PHE A 306 6.31 7.43 3.32
CA PHE A 306 5.60 8.67 3.60
C PHE A 306 4.12 8.43 3.94
N CYS A 307 3.36 7.82 3.02
CA CYS A 307 1.92 7.69 3.20
C CYS A 307 1.57 6.56 4.16
N LEU A 308 2.13 5.37 3.92
CA LEU A 308 1.74 4.18 4.67
C LEU A 308 2.32 4.15 6.07
N SER A 309 3.46 4.79 6.36
CA SER A 309 3.89 4.95 7.76
C SER A 309 2.87 5.74 8.60
N ASN A 310 2.24 6.75 8.01
CA ASN A 310 1.19 7.51 8.68
C ASN A 310 -0.08 6.65 8.86
N MET A 311 -0.60 6.08 7.76
CA MET A 311 -1.88 5.34 7.79
C MET A 311 -1.81 3.97 8.44
N ALA A 312 -0.68 3.30 8.36
CA ALA A 312 -0.57 1.91 8.77
C ALA A 312 0.11 1.75 10.13
N PHE A 313 0.93 2.71 10.56
CA PHE A 313 1.66 2.63 11.82
C PHE A 313 1.25 3.73 12.80
N ILE A 314 1.42 5.00 12.44
CA ILE A 314 1.29 6.12 13.39
C ILE A 314 -0.17 6.34 13.79
N TRP A 315 -1.07 6.56 12.82
CA TRP A 315 -2.46 6.92 13.10
C TRP A 315 -3.26 5.81 13.79
N PRO A 316 -3.15 4.52 13.41
CA PRO A 316 -3.82 3.45 14.14
C PRO A 316 -3.49 3.43 15.63
N ASN A 317 -2.21 3.60 15.98
CA ASN A 317 -1.77 3.65 17.38
C ASN A 317 -2.27 4.92 18.09
N MET A 318 -2.27 6.07 17.40
CA MET A 318 -2.81 7.31 17.96
C MET A 318 -4.31 7.21 18.23
N ILE A 319 -5.09 6.72 17.26
CA ILE A 319 -6.54 6.49 17.36
C ILE A 319 -6.85 5.50 18.49
N TYR A 320 -6.06 4.43 18.62
CA TYR A 320 -6.21 3.44 19.68
C TYR A 320 -5.99 4.05 21.07
N LEU A 321 -4.95 4.87 21.25
CA LEU A 321 -4.68 5.54 22.52
C LEU A 321 -5.79 6.54 22.89
N MET A 322 -6.32 7.27 21.91
CA MET A 322 -7.42 8.23 22.12
C MET A 322 -8.75 7.53 22.47
N THR A 323 -9.00 6.34 21.93
CA THR A 323 -10.27 5.62 22.13
C THR A 323 -10.34 4.85 23.45
N ILE A 324 -9.24 4.27 23.95
CA ILE A 324 -9.24 3.35 25.10
C ILE A 324 -9.16 4.02 26.47
N TRP A 325 -9.11 5.35 26.53
CA TRP A 325 -8.86 6.11 27.75
C TRP A 325 -9.81 5.78 28.94
N GLN A 326 -11.09 5.49 28.69
CA GLN A 326 -12.13 5.36 29.72
C GLN A 326 -12.24 3.94 30.32
N ARG A 327 -12.45 2.91 29.49
CA ARG A 327 -12.48 1.48 29.88
C ARG A 327 -12.06 0.63 28.67
N PRO A 328 -11.07 -0.28 28.79
CA PRO A 328 -10.41 -0.77 30.01
C PRO A 328 -9.33 0.16 30.60
N GLY A 329 -9.16 1.39 30.09
CA GLY A 329 -8.11 2.31 30.50
C GLY A 329 -6.73 1.93 29.95
N LEU A 330 -5.70 2.68 30.38
CA LEU A 330 -4.30 2.50 29.93
C LEU A 330 -3.62 1.23 30.51
N GLY A 331 -4.30 0.52 31.41
CA GLY A 331 -3.81 -0.69 32.09
C GLY A 331 -2.86 -0.39 33.26
N LYS A 332 -2.47 -1.44 33.99
CA LYS A 332 -1.51 -1.34 35.11
C LYS A 332 -0.19 -0.73 34.60
N TYR A 333 0.33 0.27 35.32
CA TYR A 333 1.52 1.06 34.96
C TYR A 333 1.48 1.74 33.58
N ASN A 334 0.29 2.00 33.01
CA ASN A 334 0.14 2.60 31.69
C ASN A 334 0.88 1.84 30.56
N TRP A 335 1.02 0.52 30.65
CA TRP A 335 1.77 -0.28 29.67
C TRP A 335 1.27 -0.09 28.23
N ARG A 336 -0.04 0.15 28.04
CA ARG A 336 -0.62 0.41 26.71
C ARG A 336 -0.15 1.73 26.12
N LEU A 337 0.06 2.74 26.98
CA LEU A 337 0.61 4.04 26.58
C LEU A 337 2.04 3.88 26.10
N TRP A 338 2.90 3.26 26.91
CA TRP A 338 4.30 3.05 26.56
C TRP A 338 4.47 2.21 25.29
N LYS A 339 3.68 1.15 25.13
CA LYS A 339 3.64 0.38 23.89
C LYS A 339 3.23 1.25 22.70
N GLY A 340 2.14 2.01 22.83
CA GLY A 340 1.67 2.90 21.76
C GLY A 340 2.72 3.93 21.36
N ILE A 341 3.39 4.56 22.34
CA ILE A 341 4.48 5.51 22.11
C ILE A 341 5.66 4.84 21.40
N ALA A 342 6.07 3.65 21.83
CA ALA A 342 7.16 2.91 21.19
C ALA A 342 6.84 2.60 19.71
N LEU A 343 5.63 2.11 19.43
CA LEU A 343 5.19 1.81 18.07
C LEU A 343 5.09 3.09 17.21
N ILE A 344 4.53 4.18 17.74
CA ILE A 344 4.50 5.47 17.04
C ILE A 344 5.92 5.97 16.74
N SER A 345 6.85 5.81 17.68
CA SER A 345 8.25 6.22 17.49
C SER A 345 8.94 5.44 16.39
N ILE A 346 8.70 4.12 16.30
CA ILE A 346 9.19 3.29 15.19
C ILE A 346 8.60 3.76 13.85
N GLY A 347 7.28 4.00 13.81
CA GLY A 347 6.61 4.53 12.61
C GLY A 347 7.16 5.89 12.17
N LEU A 348 7.43 6.78 13.13
CA LEU A 348 8.00 8.10 12.86
C LEU A 348 9.46 8.02 12.38
N PHE A 349 10.24 7.08 12.92
CA PHE A 349 11.60 6.81 12.45
C PHE A 349 11.60 6.32 10.99
N ILE A 350 10.72 5.38 10.65
CA ILE A 350 10.56 4.89 9.27
C ILE A 350 10.09 6.02 8.35
N LEU A 351 9.15 6.86 8.81
CA LEU A 351 8.69 8.02 8.08
C LEU A 351 9.85 8.96 7.75
N VAL A 352 10.65 9.38 8.73
CA VAL A 352 11.72 10.37 8.51
C VAL A 352 12.85 9.77 7.68
N CYS A 353 13.46 8.68 8.14
CA CYS A 353 14.62 8.10 7.45
C CYS A 353 14.25 7.54 6.08
N GLY A 354 13.10 6.84 6.00
CA GLY A 354 12.60 6.27 4.77
C GLY A 354 12.23 7.31 3.72
N THR A 355 11.54 8.38 4.13
CA THR A 355 11.15 9.44 3.18
C THR A 355 12.38 10.15 2.64
N VAL A 356 13.37 10.50 3.49
CA VAL A 356 14.59 11.18 3.04
C VAL A 356 15.36 10.34 2.01
N VAL A 357 15.54 9.05 2.29
CA VAL A 357 16.25 8.14 1.39
C VAL A 357 15.51 7.97 0.06
N ASN A 358 14.22 7.62 0.09
CA ASN A 358 13.45 7.39 -1.13
C ASN A 358 13.23 8.68 -1.94
N PHE A 359 13.14 9.83 -1.27
CA PHE A 359 13.03 11.12 -1.94
C PHE A 359 14.34 11.52 -2.64
N ASN A 360 15.49 11.26 -2.02
CA ASN A 360 16.79 11.46 -2.68
C ASN A 360 16.95 10.56 -3.90
N GLU A 361 16.45 9.33 -3.85
CA GLU A 361 16.45 8.40 -4.97
C GLU A 361 15.45 8.81 -6.09
N LEU A 362 14.36 9.49 -5.74
CA LEU A 362 13.49 10.12 -6.74
C LEU A 362 14.17 11.30 -7.43
N LEU A 363 14.95 12.09 -6.69
CA LEU A 363 15.66 13.26 -7.21
C LEU A 363 16.94 12.91 -7.98
N SER A 364 17.52 11.73 -7.76
CA SER A 364 18.73 11.29 -8.47
C SER A 364 18.50 11.17 -9.97
N VAL A 365 17.26 11.03 -10.43
CA VAL A 365 16.88 11.02 -11.86
C VAL A 365 17.17 12.37 -12.55
N PHE A 366 17.22 13.47 -11.80
CA PHE A 366 17.49 14.82 -12.34
C PHE A 366 18.94 15.27 -12.23
N ARG A 367 19.81 14.45 -11.64
CA ARG A 367 21.25 14.72 -11.53
C ARG A 367 22.01 13.90 -12.56
#